data_AF-A0A835YLX5-F1
#
_entry.id   AF-A0A835YLX5-F1
#
_cell.length_a   1.000
_cell.length_b   1.000
_cell.length_c   1.000
_cell.angle_alpha   90.00
_cell.angle_beta   90.00
_cell.angle_gamma   90.00
#
_symmetry.space_group_name_H-M   'P 1'
#
loop_
_entity.id
_entity.type
_entity.pdbx_description
1 polymer ?
#
loop_
_entity_poly.entity_id
_entity_poly.type
_entity_poly.pdbx_seq_one_letter_code
_entity_poly.pdbx_strand_id
1 'polypeptide(L)'
;MAKQRKGRPLSTVEAAVLGSAASAIAQAVTTPLDVVRTRIMVDKAYSSVTGGLRKIVSEEGFPALWAGTTPRIGRSLLSGAIQFSSYEFTKGLFQ
;
A
#
# COMPACT_ATOMS: atom_id res chain seq x y z
N MET A 1 -13.21 10.94 26.22
CA MET A 1 -13.52 9.55 26.65
C MET A 1 -14.48 8.92 25.64
N ALA A 2 -13.97 8.18 24.65
CA ALA A 2 -14.81 7.56 23.62
C ALA A 2 -15.25 6.15 24.08
N LYS A 3 -16.53 6.04 24.44
CA LYS A 3 -17.18 4.84 24.95
C LYS A 3 -17.31 3.80 23.82
N GLN A 4 -16.44 2.79 23.81
CA GLN A 4 -16.54 1.66 22.88
C GLN A 4 -17.83 0.89 23.16
N ARG A 5 -18.82 1.07 22.29
CA ARG A 5 -20.11 0.40 22.35
C ARG A 5 -19.86 -1.05 21.90
N LYS A 6 -19.88 -2.01 22.84
CA LYS A 6 -19.79 -3.46 22.53
C LYS A 6 -21.01 -3.87 21.71
N GLY A 7 -20.91 -3.71 20.39
CA GLY A 7 -21.76 -4.39 19.42
C GLY A 7 -21.44 -5.89 19.40
N ARG A 8 -22.33 -6.69 18.81
CA ARG A 8 -22.20 -8.15 18.67
C ARG A 8 -20.79 -8.51 18.17
N PRO A 9 -20.17 -9.61 18.62
CA PRO A 9 -18.86 -10.02 18.11
C PRO A 9 -18.97 -10.18 16.59
N LEU A 10 -18.22 -9.37 15.85
CA LEU A 10 -18.17 -9.43 14.39
C LEU A 10 -17.65 -10.81 14.00
N SER A 11 -18.33 -11.45 13.04
CA SER A 11 -17.81 -12.69 12.46
C SER A 11 -16.41 -12.45 11.91
N THR A 12 -15.52 -13.44 11.99
CA THR A 12 -14.16 -13.35 11.44
C THR A 12 -14.16 -12.83 10.00
N VAL A 13 -15.17 -13.21 9.22
CA VAL A 13 -15.35 -12.75 7.83
C VAL A 13 -15.75 -11.27 7.77
N GLU A 14 -16.68 -10.82 8.61
CA GLU A 14 -17.09 -9.40 8.67
C GLU A 14 -15.92 -8.51 9.10
N ALA A 15 -15.18 -8.92 10.14
CA ALA A 15 -14.00 -8.21 10.61
C ALA A 15 -12.90 -8.17 9.53
N ALA A 16 -12.70 -9.27 8.79
CA ALA A 16 -11.77 -9.32 7.68
C ALA A 16 -12.17 -8.35 6.55
N VAL A 17 -13.44 -8.36 6.13
CA VAL A 17 -13.92 -7.48 5.06
C VAL A 17 -13.80 -6.01 5.46
N LEU A 18 -14.22 -5.66 6.67
CA LEU A 18 -14.12 -4.28 7.19
C LEU A 18 -12.66 -3.83 7.34
N GLY A 19 -11.78 -4.72 7.83
CA GLY A 19 -10.35 -4.47 7.95
C GLY A 19 -9.68 -4.28 6.59
N SER A 20 -10.00 -5.13 5.60
CA SER A 20 -9.51 -5.01 4.23
C SER A 20 -9.99 -3.71 3.58
N ALA A 21 -11.26 -3.35 3.75
CA ALA A 21 -11.81 -2.10 3.21
C ALA A 21 -11.13 -0.87 3.82
N ALA A 22 -10.95 -0.86 5.15
CA ALA A 22 -10.23 0.22 5.83
C ALA A 22 -8.77 0.33 5.34
N SER A 23 -8.10 -0.81 5.15
CA SER A 23 -6.73 -0.84 4.63
C SER A 23 -6.64 -0.39 3.17
N ALA A 24 -7.62 -0.75 2.32
CA ALA A 24 -7.67 -0.29 0.94
C ALA A 24 -7.83 1.23 0.84
N ILE A 25 -8.68 1.83 1.67
CA ILE A 25 -8.87 3.28 1.74
C ILE A 25 -7.58 3.96 2.26
N ALA A 26 -6.97 3.42 3.31
CA ALA A 26 -5.71 3.94 3.84
C ALA A 26 -4.59 3.88 2.79
N GLN A 27 -4.51 2.78 2.03
CA GLN A 27 -3.57 2.65 0.92
C GLN A 27 -3.87 3.64 -0.20
N ALA A 28 -5.13 3.85 -0.59
CA ALA A 28 -5.49 4.80 -1.63
C ALA A 28 -5.02 6.24 -1.30
N VAL A 29 -5.10 6.65 -0.03
CA VAL A 29 -4.60 7.94 0.45
C VAL A 29 -3.07 7.97 0.54
N THR A 30 -2.46 6.87 0.96
CA THR A 30 -1.00 6.80 1.18
C THR A 30 -0.21 6.58 -0.10
N THR A 31 -0.77 5.90 -1.10
CA THR A 31 -0.08 5.56 -2.36
C THR A 31 0.46 6.78 -3.12
N PRO A 32 -0.29 7.88 -3.34
CA PRO A 32 0.27 9.07 -3.99
C PRO A 32 1.35 9.73 -3.13
N LEU A 33 1.22 9.71 -1.80
CA LEU A 33 2.24 10.24 -0.88
C LEU A 33 3.54 9.42 -0.99
N ASP A 34 3.42 8.10 -1.08
CA ASP A 34 4.51 7.15 -1.24
C ASP A 34 5.23 7.32 -2.58
N VAL A 35 4.48 7.53 -3.68
CA VAL A 35 5.06 7.76 -5.02
C VAL A 35 5.82 9.07 -5.05
N VAL A 36 5.27 10.12 -4.46
CA VAL A 36 5.95 11.43 -4.38
C VAL A 36 7.24 11.32 -3.56
N ARG A 37 7.16 10.65 -2.41
CA ARG A 37 8.32 10.44 -1.53
C ARG A 37 9.42 9.61 -2.20
N THR A 38 9.04 8.54 -2.90
CA THR A 38 10.00 7.68 -3.61
C THR A 38 10.62 8.38 -4.81
N ARG A 39 9.87 9.18 -5.59
CA ARG A 39 10.44 9.97 -6.69
C ARG A 39 11.48 11.00 -6.23
N ILE A 40 11.27 11.65 -5.08
CA ILE A 40 12.25 12.58 -4.49
C ILE A 40 13.51 11.85 -3.99
N MET A 41 13.36 10.65 -3.41
CA MET A 41 14.50 9.87 -2.91
C MET A 41 15.32 9.22 -4.03
N VAL A 42 14.67 8.79 -5.10
CA VAL A 42 15.34 8.11 -6.23
C VAL A 42 15.98 9.10 -7.19
N ASP A 43 15.38 10.28 -7.39
CA ASP A 43 15.86 11.26 -8.34
C ASP A 43 16.16 12.61 -7.67
N LYS A 44 17.46 12.91 -7.52
CA LYS A 44 17.97 14.18 -6.96
C LYS A 44 17.66 15.40 -7.85
N ALA A 45 17.16 15.20 -9.07
CA ALA A 45 16.77 16.28 -9.97
C ALA A 45 15.49 17.03 -9.52
N TYR A 46 14.69 16.45 -8.61
CA TYR A 46 13.51 17.08 -8.04
C TYR A 46 13.80 17.75 -6.70
N SER A 47 14.35 18.97 -6.74
CA SER A 47 14.64 19.79 -5.55
C SER A 47 13.39 20.19 -4.74
N SER A 48 12.18 19.92 -5.24
CA SER A 48 10.92 20.25 -4.57
C SER A 48 9.80 19.27 -4.93
N VAL A 49 9.19 18.71 -3.87
CA VAL A 49 8.04 17.81 -3.87
C VAL A 49 6.92 18.32 -4.78
N THR A 50 6.62 19.61 -4.66
CA THR A 50 5.52 20.29 -5.35
C THR A 50 5.82 20.56 -6.82
N GLY A 51 7.08 20.84 -7.17
CA GLY A 51 7.51 21.07 -8.55
C GLY A 51 7.48 19.80 -9.39
N GLY A 52 7.94 18.68 -8.82
CA GLY A 52 7.84 17.36 -9.47
C GLY A 52 6.39 16.91 -9.64
N LEU A 53 5.57 17.06 -8.60
CA LEU A 53 4.15 16.74 -8.67
C LEU A 53 3.42 17.54 -9.74
N ARG A 54 3.66 18.87 -9.79
CA ARG A 54 3.03 19.75 -10.78
C ARG A 54 3.45 19.40 -12.21
N LYS A 55 4.72 19.02 -12.42
CA LYS A 55 5.22 18.62 -13.74
C LYS A 55 4.63 17.29 -14.20
N ILE A 56 4.56 16.29 -13.32
CA ILE A 56 3.97 14.97 -13.61
C ILE A 56 2.47 15.11 -13.94
N VAL A 57 1.74 15.86 -13.13
CA VAL A 57 0.30 16.09 -13.35
C VAL A 57 0.06 16.89 -14.64
N SER A 58 0.95 17.83 -14.98
CA SER A 58 0.84 18.65 -16.19
C SER A 58 1.25 17.92 -17.47
N GLU A 59 2.19 16.98 -17.42
CA GLU A 59 2.71 16.27 -18.61
C GLU A 59 2.03 14.91 -18.84
N GLU A 60 1.75 14.15 -17.78
CA GLU A 60 1.25 12.77 -17.88
C GLU A 60 -0.16 12.59 -17.27
N GLY A 61 -0.66 13.58 -16.53
CA GLY A 61 -2.00 13.59 -15.92
C GLY A 61 -2.08 12.92 -14.55
N PHE A 62 -3.27 13.00 -13.93
CA PHE A 62 -3.55 12.40 -12.61
C PHE A 62 -3.24 10.90 -12.48
N PRO A 63 -3.49 10.03 -13.50
CA PRO A 63 -3.20 8.61 -13.40
C PRO A 63 -1.70 8.30 -13.33
N ALA A 64 -0.85 9.20 -13.82
CA ALA A 64 0.60 9.02 -13.85
C ALA A 64 1.24 9.03 -12.46
N LEU A 65 0.54 9.59 -11.47
CA LEU A 65 0.91 9.47 -10.05
C LEU A 65 0.78 8.04 -9.52
N TRP A 66 0.00 7.20 -10.18
CA TRP A 66 -0.07 5.76 -9.91
C TRP A 66 0.68 4.92 -10.97
N ALA A 67 1.19 5.52 -12.04
CA ALA A 67 2.01 4.82 -13.02
C ALA A 67 3.31 4.34 -12.34
N GLY A 68 3.52 3.01 -12.33
CA GLY A 68 4.59 2.36 -11.56
C GLY A 68 4.13 1.66 -10.28
N THR A 69 2.90 1.93 -9.82
CA THR A 69 2.30 1.21 -8.68
C THR A 69 2.04 -0.26 -9.04
N THR A 70 1.64 -0.55 -10.28
CA THR A 70 1.41 -1.94 -10.76
C THR A 70 2.66 -2.83 -10.62
N PRO A 71 3.84 -2.46 -11.16
CA PRO A 71 5.05 -3.27 -10.96
C PRO A 71 5.52 -3.27 -9.49
N ARG A 72 5.27 -2.21 -8.71
CA ARG A 72 5.59 -2.16 -7.26
C ARG A 72 4.74 -3.18 -6.48
N ILE A 73 3.43 -3.18 -6.70
CA ILE A 73 2.50 -4.14 -6.11
C ILE A 73 2.87 -5.56 -6.55
N GLY A 74 3.15 -5.79 -7.84
CA GLY A 74 3.57 -7.10 -8.34
C GLY A 74 4.83 -7.63 -7.64
N ARG A 75 5.83 -6.77 -7.43
CA ARG A 75 7.05 -7.13 -6.68
C ARG A 75 6.76 -7.45 -5.21
N SER A 76 5.94 -6.63 -4.55
CA SER A 76 5.53 -6.85 -3.16
C SER A 76 4.73 -8.14 -2.98
N LEU A 77 3.83 -8.44 -3.90
CA LEU A 77 3.06 -9.69 -3.92
C LEU A 77 3.97 -10.90 -4.10
N LEU A 78 4.93 -10.85 -5.02
CA LEU A 78 5.89 -11.92 -5.21
C LEU A 78 6.75 -12.14 -3.95
N SER A 79 7.24 -11.06 -3.34
CA SER A 79 7.99 -11.13 -2.09
C SER A 79 7.15 -11.74 -0.95
N GLY A 80 5.88 -11.34 -0.83
CA GLY A 80 4.97 -11.87 0.17
C GLY A 80 4.66 -13.36 -0.05
N ALA A 81 4.46 -13.76 -1.30
CA ALA A 81 4.25 -15.17 -1.68
C ALA A 81 5.46 -16.04 -1.31
N ILE A 82 6.68 -15.55 -1.57
CA ILE A 82 7.90 -16.26 -1.18
C ILE A 82 7.98 -16.39 0.35
N GLN A 83 7.74 -15.32 1.10
CA GLN A 83 7.76 -15.37 2.58
C GLN A 83 6.72 -16.34 3.14
N PHE A 84 5.49 -16.29 2.63
CA PHE A 84 4.42 -17.21 3.04
C PHE A 84 4.79 -18.66 2.70
N SER A 85 5.31 -18.90 1.49
CA SER A 85 5.76 -20.22 1.07
C SER A 85 6.92 -20.74 1.93
N SER A 86 7.88 -19.88 2.30
CA SER A 86 8.97 -20.24 3.21
C SER A 86 8.48 -20.52 4.63
N TYR A 87 7.49 -19.76 5.10
CA TYR A 87 6.87 -19.99 6.40
C TYR A 87 6.15 -21.33 6.45
N GLU A 88 5.31 -21.63 5.47
CA GLU A 88 4.60 -22.92 5.37
C GLU A 88 5.58 -24.09 5.24
N PHE A 89 6.67 -23.92 4.47
CA PHE A 89 7.73 -24.93 4.36
C PHE A 89 8.45 -25.19 5.69
N THR A 90 8.79 -24.12 6.42
CA THR A 90 9.45 -24.23 7.72
C THR A 90 8.51 -24.81 8.77
N LYS A 91 7.24 -24.40 8.76
CA LYS A 91 6.21 -24.92 9.66
C LYS A 91 5.93 -26.40 9.40
N GLY A 92 5.86 -26.82 8.15
CA GLY A 92 5.72 -28.23 7.78
C GLY A 92 6.95 -29.08 8.08
N LEU A 93 8.14 -28.48 8.25
CA LEU A 93 9.37 -29.17 8.64
C LEU A 93 9.54 -29.30 10.17
N PHE A 94 8.95 -28.39 10.95
CA PHE A 94 9.05 -28.32 12.42
C PHE A 94 7.77 -28.76 13.15
N GLN A 95 6.80 -29.33 12.42
CA GLN A 95 5.60 -29.95 12.96
C GLN A 95 5.71 -31.47 12.86
#